data_AF-A0A374W9D3-F1
#
_entry.id   AF-A0A374W9D3-F1
#
_cell.length_a   1.000
_cell.length_b   1.000
_cell.length_c   1.000
_cell.angle_alpha   90.00
_cell.angle_beta   90.00
_cell.angle_gamma   90.00
#
_symmetry.space_group_name_H-M   'P 1'
#
loop_
_entity.id
_entity.type
_entity.pdbx_description
1 polymer ?
#
loop_
_entity_poly.entity_id
_entity_poly.type
_entity_poly.pdbx_seq_one_letter_code
_entity_poly.pdbx_strand_id
1 'polypeptide(L)'
;MIRLLIIVSLEIFMSSCSIIHKCNSNDRMKQIYQLKVDNDLLLNRSEGEYLNVIFETIREDFNFIDKKIGFYTGSSGNKKSNKEQYLDMHKRHLADKNYPCDDGTLYIFDDAPKKDAGGYDAVIVYWSKFTIPIEKVIERLKKLN
;
A
#
# COMPACT_ATOMS: atom_id res chain seq x y z
N MET A 1 -59.61 3.87 17.51
CA MET A 1 -59.04 3.21 18.71
C MET A 1 -58.35 1.94 18.23
N ILE A 2 -57.08 1.79 18.57
CA ILE A 2 -56.10 0.87 17.96
C ILE A 2 -56.17 -0.52 18.65
N ARG A 3 -55.66 -1.55 17.94
CA ARG A 3 -55.05 -2.83 18.39
C ARG A 3 -56.04 -4.01 18.38
N LEU A 4 -55.72 -5.21 17.92
CA LEU A 4 -54.43 -5.90 17.78
C LEU A 4 -54.68 -7.14 16.90
N LEU A 5 -53.98 -7.34 15.78
CA LEU A 5 -53.78 -8.69 15.23
C LEU A 5 -52.39 -8.77 14.59
N ILE A 6 -51.54 -9.54 15.27
CA ILE A 6 -50.21 -9.95 14.86
C ILE A 6 -50.38 -11.11 13.88
N ILE A 7 -49.96 -10.94 12.62
CA ILE A 7 -49.43 -12.05 11.82
C ILE A 7 -48.15 -11.54 11.14
N VAL A 8 -47.04 -12.05 11.65
CA VAL A 8 -45.70 -11.97 11.07
C VAL A 8 -45.60 -13.02 9.98
N SER A 9 -45.38 -12.63 8.74
CA SER A 9 -44.79 -13.53 7.72
C SER A 9 -44.33 -12.75 6.48
N LEU A 10 -43.08 -12.32 6.56
CA LEU A 10 -42.06 -12.48 5.50
C LEU A 10 -42.37 -11.92 4.10
N GLU A 11 -42.39 -10.59 3.99
CA GLU A 11 -42.06 -9.90 2.74
C GLU A 11 -40.82 -9.02 2.94
N ILE A 12 -39.70 -9.66 3.31
CA ILE A 12 -38.41 -9.16 2.83
C ILE A 12 -38.20 -9.91 1.53
N PHE A 13 -38.74 -9.34 0.45
CA PHE A 13 -38.29 -9.66 -0.89
C PHE A 13 -36.80 -9.29 -0.90
N MET A 14 -35.98 -10.27 -0.54
CA MET A 14 -34.56 -10.30 -0.78
C MET A 14 -34.37 -10.35 -2.30
N SER A 15 -34.69 -9.24 -2.98
CA SER A 15 -33.92 -8.80 -4.11
C SER A 15 -32.57 -8.34 -3.57
N SER A 16 -31.81 -9.27 -2.98
CA SER A 16 -30.42 -9.35 -3.36
C SER A 16 -30.47 -9.49 -4.87
N CYS A 17 -30.29 -8.37 -5.58
CA CYS A 17 -29.76 -8.43 -6.92
C CYS A 17 -28.49 -9.26 -6.77
N SER A 18 -28.63 -10.55 -7.02
CA SER A 18 -27.54 -11.42 -7.38
C SER A 18 -27.06 -10.82 -8.69
N ILE A 19 -26.19 -9.81 -8.57
CA ILE A 19 -25.25 -9.45 -9.61
C ILE A 19 -24.32 -10.66 -9.66
N ILE A 20 -24.82 -11.76 -10.24
CA ILE A 20 -24.01 -12.78 -10.85
C ILE A 20 -23.53 -12.08 -12.12
N HIS A 21 -22.62 -11.12 -11.96
CA HIS A 21 -21.66 -10.87 -13.00
C HIS A 21 -20.95 -12.20 -13.17
N LYS A 22 -21.07 -12.77 -14.36
CA LYS A 22 -20.26 -13.89 -14.82
C LYS A 22 -18.81 -13.39 -14.87
N CYS A 23 -18.17 -13.23 -13.72
CA CYS A 23 -16.77 -12.92 -13.61
C CYS A 23 -16.02 -14.17 -14.07
N ASN A 24 -15.26 -14.05 -15.16
CA ASN A 24 -14.35 -15.11 -15.58
C ASN A 24 -13.46 -15.48 -14.39
N SER A 25 -13.09 -16.76 -14.24
CA SER A 25 -12.16 -17.18 -13.17
C SER A 25 -10.88 -16.34 -13.18
N ASN A 26 -10.43 -15.95 -14.37
CA ASN A 26 -9.27 -15.08 -14.56
C ASN A 26 -9.48 -13.65 -14.01
N ASP A 27 -10.69 -13.10 -14.14
CA ASP A 27 -11.00 -11.75 -13.63
C ASP A 27 -11.06 -11.75 -12.10
N ARG A 28 -11.61 -12.81 -11.50
CA ARG A 28 -11.61 -12.99 -10.04
C ARG A 28 -10.20 -13.16 -9.50
N MET A 29 -9.36 -13.95 -10.17
CA MET A 29 -7.96 -14.13 -9.77
C MET A 29 -7.17 -12.83 -9.89
N LYS A 30 -7.39 -12.04 -10.95
CA LYS A 30 -6.78 -10.71 -11.11
C LYS A 30 -7.22 -9.76 -10.00
N GLN A 31 -8.51 -9.74 -9.65
CA GLN A 31 -9.02 -8.92 -8.55
C GLN A 31 -8.45 -9.36 -7.19
N ILE A 32 -8.39 -10.66 -6.90
CA ILE A 32 -7.80 -11.18 -5.65
C ILE A 32 -6.32 -10.84 -5.58
N TYR A 33 -5.58 -10.98 -6.68
CA TYR A 33 -4.18 -10.61 -6.75
C TYR A 33 -4.00 -9.11 -6.54
N GLN A 34 -4.82 -8.28 -7.19
CA GLN A 34 -4.79 -6.83 -7.02
C GLN A 34 -5.13 -6.43 -5.58
N LEU A 35 -6.15 -7.02 -4.95
CA LEU A 35 -6.51 -6.78 -3.55
C LEU A 35 -5.39 -7.20 -2.59
N LYS A 36 -4.74 -8.34 -2.86
CA LYS A 36 -3.58 -8.79 -2.08
C LYS A 36 -2.42 -7.80 -2.23
N VAL A 37 -2.11 -7.39 -3.47
CA VAL A 37 -1.07 -6.39 -3.73
C VAL A 37 -1.41 -5.06 -3.06
N ASP A 38 -2.65 -4.58 -3.15
CA ASP A 38 -3.06 -3.32 -2.52
C ASP A 38 -2.99 -3.41 -0.99
N ASN A 39 -3.34 -4.55 -0.38
CA ASN A 39 -3.14 -4.80 1.06
C ASN A 39 -1.65 -4.86 1.44
N ASP A 40 -0.80 -5.40 0.57
CA ASP A 40 0.64 -5.46 0.77
C ASP A 40 1.29 -4.06 0.64
N LEU A 41 0.64 -3.13 -0.07
CA LEU A 41 1.10 -1.75 -0.28
C LEU A 41 0.55 -0.75 0.74
N LEU A 42 -0.63 -1.02 1.30
CA LEU A 42 -1.22 -0.21 2.35
C LEU A 42 -0.53 -0.52 3.67
N LEU A 43 0.03 0.49 4.32
CA LEU A 43 0.60 0.33 5.65
C LEU A 43 -0.49 0.22 6.69
N ASN A 44 -0.35 -0.72 7.62
CA ASN A 44 -1.15 -0.69 8.84
C ASN A 44 -0.63 0.42 9.78
N ARG A 45 -1.43 0.74 10.80
CA ARG A 45 -1.10 1.80 11.76
C ARG A 45 0.30 1.66 12.38
N SER A 46 0.65 0.48 12.87
CA SER A 46 1.94 0.26 13.54
C SER A 46 3.12 0.34 12.55
N GLU A 47 2.95 -0.12 11.32
CA GLU A 47 3.94 0.05 10.25
C GLU A 47 4.13 1.53 9.92
N GLY A 48 3.04 2.29 9.79
CA GLY A 48 3.08 3.73 9.54
C GLY A 48 3.73 4.51 10.68
N GLU A 49 3.38 4.19 11.93
CA GLU A 49 4.00 4.77 13.13
C GLU A 49 5.51 4.50 13.15
N TYR A 50 5.93 3.29 12.79
CA TYR A 50 7.35 2.95 12.70
C TYR A 50 8.07 3.77 11.63
N LEU A 51 7.51 3.90 10.42
CA LEU A 51 8.13 4.71 9.37
C LEU A 51 8.15 6.21 9.70
N ASN A 52 7.16 6.72 10.45
CA ASN A 52 7.20 8.09 10.95
C ASN A 52 8.41 8.37 11.84
N VAL A 53 8.87 7.36 12.60
CA VAL A 53 10.09 7.44 13.43
C VAL A 53 11.34 7.36 12.56
N ILE A 54 11.41 6.39 11.64
CA ILE A 54 12.58 6.21 10.77
C ILE A 54 12.86 7.45 9.91
N PHE A 55 11.81 8.10 9.42
CA PHE A 55 11.93 9.28 8.55
C PHE A 55 11.64 10.60 9.27
N GLU A 56 11.68 10.64 10.61
CA GLU A 56 11.29 11.82 11.41
C GLU A 56 11.97 13.11 10.94
N THR A 57 13.25 13.03 10.56
CA THR A 57 14.07 14.19 10.18
C THR A 57 13.83 14.69 8.76
N ILE A 58 13.21 13.88 7.88
CA ILE A 58 13.06 14.19 6.45
C ILE A 58 11.62 14.17 5.93
N ARG A 59 10.67 13.62 6.70
CA ARG A 59 9.27 13.48 6.27
C ARG A 59 8.45 14.76 6.42
N GLU A 60 9.00 15.79 7.06
CA GLU A 60 8.26 17.02 7.40
C GLU A 60 6.95 16.69 8.14
N ASP A 61 5.80 17.13 7.62
CA ASP A 61 4.47 16.86 8.17
C ASP A 61 3.82 15.57 7.60
N PHE A 62 4.46 14.91 6.64
CA PHE A 62 3.96 13.68 6.03
C PHE A 62 3.81 12.56 7.06
N ASN A 63 2.62 11.95 7.10
CA ASN A 63 2.30 10.85 8.00
C ASN A 63 2.06 9.56 7.20
N PHE A 64 2.80 8.51 7.53
CA PHE A 64 2.74 7.19 6.86
C PHE A 64 1.51 6.33 7.24
N ILE A 65 0.73 6.70 8.26
CA ILE A 65 -0.44 5.91 8.69
C ILE A 65 -1.49 5.87 7.56
N ASP A 66 -1.97 4.66 7.25
CA ASP A 66 -2.96 4.36 6.20
C ASP A 66 -2.57 4.88 4.80
N LYS A 67 -1.27 5.01 4.54
CA LYS A 67 -0.72 5.42 3.24
C LYS A 67 -0.36 4.24 2.37
N LYS A 68 -0.52 4.41 1.06
CA LYS A 68 -0.07 3.45 0.04
C LYS A 68 1.38 3.76 -0.32
N ILE A 69 2.31 2.90 0.08
CA ILE A 69 3.75 3.14 -0.05
C ILE A 69 4.39 2.14 -1.00
N GLY A 70 5.17 2.64 -1.95
CA GLY A 70 5.94 1.81 -2.87
C GLY A 70 7.32 1.52 -2.32
N PHE A 71 7.83 0.31 -2.56
CA PHE A 71 9.15 -0.11 -2.11
C PHE A 71 9.99 -0.56 -3.30
N TYR A 72 11.16 0.06 -3.46
CA TYR A 72 12.16 -0.33 -4.45
C TYR A 72 13.52 -0.53 -3.79
N THR A 73 14.31 -1.45 -4.35
CA THR A 73 15.57 -1.88 -3.79
C THR A 73 16.67 -2.09 -4.84
N GLY A 74 17.84 -2.51 -4.36
CA GLY A 74 18.99 -2.92 -5.15
C GLY A 74 19.87 -1.74 -5.58
N SER A 75 21.07 -2.05 -6.08
CA SER A 75 22.12 -1.05 -6.34
C SER A 75 21.72 0.11 -7.26
N SER A 76 20.77 -0.10 -8.19
CA SER A 76 20.21 0.92 -9.09
C SER A 76 18.85 1.47 -8.64
N GLY A 77 18.36 1.02 -7.48
CA GLY A 77 17.06 1.32 -6.88
C GLY A 77 15.86 1.03 -7.79
N ASN A 78 16.00 0.11 -8.76
CA ASN A 78 14.96 -0.20 -9.75
C ASN A 78 14.26 -1.54 -9.51
N LYS A 79 14.75 -2.35 -8.57
CA LYS A 79 14.17 -3.66 -8.28
C LYS A 79 12.95 -3.47 -7.39
N LYS A 80 11.79 -3.94 -7.80
CA LYS A 80 10.59 -3.89 -6.96
C LYS A 80 10.81 -4.70 -5.68
N SER A 81 10.33 -4.18 -4.56
CA SER A 81 10.29 -4.84 -3.25
C SER A 81 8.90 -4.68 -2.63
N ASN A 82 8.78 -4.93 -1.33
CA ASN A 82 7.56 -4.81 -0.55
C ASN A 82 7.88 -4.41 0.91
N LYS A 83 6.84 -4.05 1.66
CA LYS A 83 6.98 -3.63 3.06
C LYS A 83 7.57 -4.73 3.95
N GLU A 84 7.23 -6.00 3.72
CA GLU A 84 7.73 -7.12 4.54
C GLU A 84 9.25 -7.22 4.48
N GLN A 85 9.83 -7.16 3.27
CA GLN A 85 11.26 -7.21 3.05
C GLN A 85 11.98 -5.99 3.67
N TYR A 86 11.41 -4.80 3.52
CA TYR A 86 11.97 -3.59 4.09
C TYR A 86 11.94 -3.60 5.63
N LEU A 87 10.80 -3.95 6.23
CA LEU A 87 10.63 -4.00 7.67
C LEU A 87 11.41 -5.15 8.31
N ASP A 88 11.57 -6.28 7.63
CA ASP A 88 12.39 -7.41 8.11
C ASP A 88 13.88 -7.04 8.21
N MET A 89 14.40 -6.27 7.25
CA MET A 89 15.76 -5.71 7.35
C MET A 89 15.95 -4.88 8.62
N HIS A 90 15.02 -3.96 8.88
CA HIS A 90 15.01 -3.15 10.09
C HIS A 90 14.90 -3.99 11.36
N LYS A 91 14.02 -4.99 11.40
CA LYS A 91 13.88 -5.93 12.53
C LYS A 91 15.17 -6.68 12.80
N ARG A 92 15.85 -7.18 11.76
CA ARG A 92 17.14 -7.87 11.90
C ARG A 92 18.22 -6.94 12.41
N HIS A 93 18.27 -5.69 11.95
CA HIS A 93 19.21 -4.69 12.45
C HIS A 93 18.95 -4.27 13.90
N LEU A 94 17.69 -4.26 14.33
CA LEU A 94 17.34 -4.05 15.74
C LEU A 94 17.80 -5.22 16.62
N ALA A 95 17.73 -6.46 16.12
CA ALA A 95 18.18 -7.66 16.83
C ALA A 95 19.71 -7.85 16.81
N ASP A 96 20.36 -7.49 15.72
CA ASP A 96 21.82 -7.53 15.53
C ASP A 96 22.28 -6.24 14.84
N LYS A 97 22.98 -5.38 15.57
CA LYS A 97 23.48 -4.10 15.04
C LYS A 97 24.54 -4.25 13.95
N ASN A 98 25.12 -5.44 13.77
CA ASN A 98 26.00 -5.74 12.65
C ASN A 98 25.25 -6.10 11.37
N TYR A 99 23.95 -6.43 11.47
CA TYR A 99 23.14 -6.68 10.30
C TYR A 99 22.97 -5.38 9.51
N PRO A 100 23.29 -5.34 8.21
CA PRO A 100 23.28 -4.10 7.44
C PRO A 100 21.84 -3.56 7.29
N CYS A 101 21.68 -2.24 7.45
CA CYS A 101 20.40 -1.55 7.37
C CYS A 101 20.55 -0.27 6.55
N ASP A 102 19.55 0.02 5.73
CA ASP A 102 19.46 1.25 4.95
C ASP A 102 18.04 1.79 5.05
N ASP A 103 17.89 2.96 5.66
CA ASP A 103 16.60 3.66 5.75
C ASP A 103 16.08 4.00 4.35
N GLY A 104 16.99 4.26 3.41
CA GLY A 104 16.67 4.58 2.02
C GLY A 104 16.28 6.05 1.80
N THR A 105 15.97 6.37 0.55
CA THR A 105 15.48 7.68 0.13
C THR A 105 13.96 7.68 0.05
N LEU A 106 13.35 8.66 0.71
CA LEU A 106 11.91 8.90 0.69
C LEU A 106 11.52 9.88 -0.43
N TYR A 107 10.55 9.48 -1.25
CA TYR A 107 9.94 10.32 -2.28
C TYR A 107 8.45 10.48 -1.95
N ILE A 108 8.05 11.63 -1.44
CA ILE A 108 6.65 11.96 -1.17
C ILE A 108 6.02 12.54 -2.44
N PHE A 109 4.78 12.15 -2.73
CA PHE A 109 4.05 12.62 -3.90
C PHE A 109 2.93 13.58 -3.51
N ASP A 110 2.97 14.80 -4.06
CA ASP A 110 1.88 15.77 -3.96
C ASP A 110 0.66 15.37 -4.85
N ASP A 111 -0.42 16.14 -4.79
CA ASP A 111 -1.73 15.79 -5.36
C ASP A 111 -1.73 15.47 -6.86
N ALA A 112 -1.01 16.22 -7.69
CA ALA A 112 -0.94 15.94 -9.13
C ALA A 112 -0.08 14.68 -9.45
N PRO A 113 1.13 14.51 -8.88
CA PRO A 113 1.92 13.28 -8.99
C PRO A 113 1.24 12.00 -8.47
N LYS A 114 0.37 12.09 -7.46
CA LYS A 114 -0.28 10.92 -6.83
C LYS A 114 -1.19 10.14 -7.78
N LYS A 115 -1.96 10.83 -8.63
CA LYS A 115 -2.79 10.16 -9.67
C LYS A 115 -1.91 9.46 -10.70
N ASP A 116 -0.86 10.14 -11.13
CA ASP A 116 0.12 9.64 -12.10
C ASP A 116 0.94 8.47 -11.59
N ALA A 117 1.15 8.41 -10.27
CA ALA A 117 1.86 7.33 -9.59
C ALA A 117 1.01 6.07 -9.40
N GLY A 118 -0.29 6.07 -9.74
CA GLY A 118 -1.18 4.92 -9.46
C GLY A 118 -1.74 4.92 -8.04
N GLY A 119 -1.87 6.10 -7.44
CA GLY A 119 -2.45 6.30 -6.11
C GLY A 119 -1.50 6.07 -4.94
N TYR A 120 -0.19 5.91 -5.19
CA TYR A 120 0.80 5.89 -4.12
C TYR A 120 0.95 7.26 -3.49
N ASP A 121 1.08 7.30 -2.17
CA ASP A 121 1.34 8.52 -1.40
C ASP A 121 2.85 8.84 -1.36
N ALA A 122 3.69 7.80 -1.33
CA ALA A 122 5.14 7.95 -1.37
C ALA A 122 5.83 6.67 -1.86
N VAL A 123 7.13 6.75 -2.13
CA VAL A 123 8.02 5.62 -2.42
C VAL A 123 9.25 5.69 -1.53
N ILE A 124 9.67 4.52 -1.04
CA ILE A 124 10.96 4.31 -0.38
C ILE A 124 11.86 3.53 -1.32
N VAL A 125 13.02 4.09 -1.63
CA VAL A 125 14.08 3.44 -2.41
C VAL A 125 15.27 3.16 -1.50
N TYR A 126 15.58 1.89 -1.25
CA TYR A 126 16.66 1.47 -0.35
C TYR A 126 17.68 0.57 -1.06
N TRP A 127 18.86 0.36 -0.48
CA TRP A 127 20.04 -0.27 -1.08
C TRP A 127 20.49 0.32 -2.43
N SER A 128 20.12 1.57 -2.72
CA SER A 128 20.46 2.27 -3.97
C SER A 128 21.77 3.03 -3.83
N LYS A 129 22.66 2.86 -4.82
CA LYS A 129 23.92 3.64 -4.90
C LYS A 129 23.70 5.04 -5.50
N PHE A 130 22.49 5.30 -6.00
CA PHE A 130 22.15 6.52 -6.71
C PHE A 130 20.90 7.14 -6.11
N THR A 131 20.92 8.46 -5.92
CA THR A 131 19.71 9.27 -5.78
C THR A 131 19.00 9.30 -7.12
N ILE A 132 17.73 8.90 -7.13
CA ILE A 132 16.96 8.71 -8.36
C ILE A 132 16.07 9.94 -8.53
N PRO A 133 16.11 10.64 -9.67
CA PRO A 133 15.19 11.75 -9.90
C PRO A 133 13.74 11.29 -9.72
N ILE A 134 12.92 12.11 -9.07
CA ILE A 134 11.54 11.76 -8.72
C ILE A 134 10.70 11.41 -9.95
N GLU A 135 10.98 12.04 -11.09
CA GLU A 135 10.32 11.76 -12.38
C GLU A 135 10.55 10.31 -12.82
N LYS A 136 11.77 9.79 -12.62
CA LYS A 136 12.09 8.38 -12.92
C LYS A 136 11.43 7.42 -11.93
N VAL A 137 11.26 7.83 -10.68
CA VAL A 137 10.51 7.04 -9.68
C VAL A 137 9.05 6.92 -10.12
N ILE A 138 8.42 8.03 -10.52
CA ILE A 138 7.05 8.06 -11.04
C ILE A 138 6.92 7.22 -12.32
N GLU A 139 7.87 7.32 -13.26
CA GLU A 139 7.87 6.51 -14.49
C GLU A 139 7.87 5.00 -14.20
N ARG A 140 8.61 4.56 -13.18
CA ARG A 140 8.68 3.15 -12.77
C ARG A 140 7.38 2.65 -12.17
N LEU A 141 6.64 3.51 -11.47
CA LEU A 141 5.31 3.19 -10.98
C LEU A 141 4.30 3.07 -12.12
N LYS A 142 4.39 3.95 -13.13
CA LYS A 142 3.51 3.92 -14.32
C LYS A 142 3.63 2.62 -15.12
N LYS A 143 4.84 2.06 -15.27
CA LYS A 143 5.07 0.80 -16.02
C LYS A 143 4.41 -0.44 -15.40
N LEU A 144 3.83 -0.33 -14.21
CA LEU A 144 3.21 -1.44 -13.48
C LEU A 144 1.67 -1.44 -13.54
N ASN A 145 1.05 -0.35 -14.02
CA ASN A 145 -0.40 -0.18 -14.15
C ASN A 145 -0.82 -0.25 -15.62
#